data_AF-A0A0Q6TJW7-F1
#
_entry.id   AF-A0A0Q6TJW7-F1
#
_cell.length_a   1.000
_cell.length_b   1.000
_cell.length_c   1.000
_cell.angle_alpha   90.00
_cell.angle_beta   90.00
_cell.angle_gamma   90.00
#
_symmetry.space_group_name_H-M   'P 1'
#
loop_
_entity.id
_entity.type
_entity.pdbx_description
1 polymer ?
#
loop_
_entity_poly.entity_id
_entity_poly.type
_entity_poly.pdbx_seq_one_letter_code
_entity_poly.pdbx_strand_id
1 'polypeptide(L)'
;MNPSLSIAANGHLTLDFGDYDSLAYQQVCAKLENELGFDRHGRTVAGLDEGVNPSFVRAELEITAGWDNWSGSYLLANSDAGDAVLRSLYTELR
;
A
#
# COMPACT_ATOMS: atom_id res chain seq x y z
N MET A 1 1.10 -14.99 -3.21
CA MET A 1 2.56 -14.73 -3.23
C MET A 1 2.99 -14.16 -1.88
N ASN A 2 4.29 -14.20 -1.53
CA ASN A 2 4.77 -13.50 -0.33
C ASN A 2 4.91 -12.00 -0.61
N PRO A 3 4.61 -11.12 0.37
CA PRO A 3 4.83 -9.70 0.21
C PRO A 3 6.27 -9.38 -0.19
N SER A 4 6.46 -8.35 -1.00
CA SER A 4 7.78 -7.89 -1.44
C SER A 4 7.88 -6.38 -1.41
N LEU A 5 9.09 -5.88 -1.13
CA LEU A 5 9.36 -4.45 -1.00
C LEU A 5 10.38 -4.05 -2.06
N SER A 6 10.07 -3.05 -2.88
CA SER A 6 10.93 -2.58 -3.96
C SER A 6 10.86 -1.05 -4.13
N ILE A 7 11.73 -0.46 -4.96
CA ILE A 7 11.72 0.98 -5.26
C ILE A 7 10.94 1.19 -6.56
N ALA A 8 9.91 2.02 -6.49
CA ALA A 8 9.08 2.42 -7.63
C ALA A 8 9.71 3.58 -8.43
N ALA A 9 9.10 3.90 -9.57
CA ALA A 9 9.58 4.94 -10.48
C ALA A 9 9.58 6.35 -9.87
N ASN A 10 8.79 6.60 -8.82
CA ASN A 10 8.79 7.85 -8.07
C ASN A 10 9.97 7.98 -7.09
N GLY A 11 10.86 6.97 -7.02
CA GLY A 11 12.02 6.96 -6.13
C GLY A 11 11.72 6.47 -4.71
N HIS A 12 10.47 6.12 -4.41
CA HIS A 12 10.00 5.67 -3.10
C HIS A 12 9.59 4.20 -3.12
N LEU A 13 9.31 3.65 -1.95
CA LEU A 13 9.01 2.24 -1.79
C LEU A 13 7.59 1.90 -2.27
N THR A 14 7.48 0.73 -2.89
CA THR A 14 6.23 -0.01 -3.07
C THR A 14 6.30 -1.31 -2.29
N LEU A 15 5.17 -1.67 -1.67
CA LEU A 15 4.94 -2.95 -1.00
C LEU A 15 3.87 -3.71 -1.79
N ASP A 16 4.30 -4.73 -2.50
CA ASP A 16 3.45 -5.58 -3.36
C ASP A 16 3.04 -6.84 -2.60
N PHE A 17 1.77 -7.20 -2.68
CA PHE A 17 1.20 -8.33 -1.92
C PHE A 17 0.93 -9.57 -2.79
N GLY A 18 1.11 -9.45 -4.10
CA GLY A 18 1.08 -10.54 -5.09
C GLY A 18 -0.32 -11.03 -5.44
N ASP A 19 -1.13 -11.36 -4.45
CA ASP A 19 -2.50 -11.86 -4.67
C ASP A 19 -3.53 -10.74 -4.43
N TYR A 20 -4.61 -10.73 -5.21
CA TYR A 20 -5.70 -9.75 -5.05
C TYR A 20 -6.38 -9.88 -3.66
N ASP A 21 -6.67 -11.11 -3.22
CA ASP A 21 -7.27 -11.42 -1.91
C ASP A 21 -6.23 -11.66 -0.81
N SER A 22 -5.09 -10.96 -0.87
CA SER A 22 -4.00 -11.16 0.10
C SER A 22 -4.45 -10.86 1.54
N LEU A 23 -4.41 -11.88 2.40
CA LEU A 23 -4.67 -11.71 3.84
C LEU A 23 -3.69 -10.72 4.46
N ALA A 24 -2.42 -10.73 4.01
CA ALA A 24 -1.42 -9.77 4.46
C ALA A 24 -1.80 -8.33 4.08
N TYR A 25 -2.34 -8.12 2.88
CA TYR A 25 -2.85 -6.80 2.48
C TYR A 25 -4.01 -6.35 3.38
N GLN A 26 -4.96 -7.24 3.67
CA GLN A 26 -6.08 -6.93 4.56
C GLN A 26 -5.62 -6.59 5.99
N GLN A 27 -4.65 -7.35 6.52
CA GLN A 27 -4.04 -7.09 7.82
C GLN A 27 -3.32 -5.73 7.86
N VAL A 28 -2.56 -5.40 6.81
CA VAL A 28 -1.87 -4.11 6.71
C VAL A 28 -2.88 -2.96 6.59
N CYS A 29 -3.94 -3.10 5.78
CA CYS A 29 -5.00 -2.09 5.70
C CYS A 29 -5.63 -1.83 7.07
N ALA A 30 -6.00 -2.90 7.77
CA ALA A 30 -6.60 -2.81 9.10
C ALA A 30 -5.64 -2.15 10.12
N LYS A 31 -4.35 -2.42 10.04
CA LYS A 31 -3.33 -1.79 10.90
C LYS A 31 -3.17 -0.30 10.59
N LEU A 32 -3.11 0.07 9.31
CA LEU A 32 -3.02 1.46 8.89
C LEU A 32 -4.20 2.28 9.45
N GLU A 33 -5.42 1.75 9.35
CA GLU A 33 -6.64 2.42 9.81
C GLU A 33 -6.77 2.40 11.34
N ASN A 34 -6.67 1.23 11.97
CA ASN A 34 -7.08 1.06 13.37
C ASN A 34 -5.93 1.30 14.38
N GLU A 35 -4.68 1.11 13.98
CA GLU A 35 -3.52 1.22 14.88
C GLU A 35 -2.67 2.46 14.57
N LEU A 36 -2.49 2.77 13.28
CA LEU A 36 -1.62 3.87 12.84
C LEU A 36 -2.40 5.16 12.57
N GLY A 37 -3.73 5.14 12.60
CA GLY A 37 -4.57 6.34 12.50
C GLY A 37 -4.56 7.01 11.13
N PHE A 38 -4.47 6.21 10.06
CA PHE A 38 -4.70 6.70 8.70
C PHE A 38 -6.19 6.63 8.35
N ASP A 39 -6.66 7.64 7.64
CA ASP A 39 -7.98 7.65 7.02
C ASP A 39 -7.88 7.32 5.52
N ARG A 40 -8.97 6.82 4.94
CA ARG A 40 -9.06 6.52 3.51
C ARG A 40 -9.58 7.71 2.73
N HIS A 41 -8.77 8.27 1.83
CA HIS A 41 -9.10 9.46 1.05
C HIS A 41 -9.13 9.17 -0.46
N GLY A 42 -10.07 9.80 -1.16
CA GLY A 42 -10.23 9.65 -2.61
C GLY A 42 -11.36 8.68 -2.99
N ARG A 43 -11.32 8.20 -4.24
CA ARG A 43 -12.31 7.27 -4.79
C ARG A 43 -11.61 6.13 -5.48
N THR A 44 -12.22 4.95 -5.45
CA THR A 44 -11.77 3.84 -6.29
C THR A 44 -11.98 4.19 -7.76
N VAL A 45 -10.93 4.04 -8.56
CA VAL A 45 -10.97 4.11 -10.01
C VAL A 45 -10.42 2.79 -10.54
N ALA A 46 -11.26 2.00 -11.21
CA ALA A 46 -10.87 0.70 -11.74
C ALA A 46 -10.82 0.76 -13.27
N GLY A 47 -9.66 0.41 -13.83
CA GLY A 47 -9.46 0.11 -15.24
C GLY A 47 -9.58 -1.39 -15.52
N LEU A 48 -9.25 -1.78 -16.75
CA LEU A 48 -9.27 -3.19 -17.17
C LEU A 48 -8.12 -3.99 -16.53
N ASP A 49 -6.93 -3.39 -16.47
CA ASP A 49 -5.70 -4.08 -16.06
C ASP A 49 -5.17 -3.67 -14.69
N GLU A 50 -5.64 -2.52 -14.19
CA GLU A 50 -5.19 -1.92 -12.94
C GLU A 50 -6.27 -1.02 -12.35
N GLY A 51 -6.13 -0.68 -11.09
CA GLY A 51 -6.98 0.29 -10.43
C GLY A 51 -6.31 0.95 -9.24
N VAL A 52 -6.79 2.15 -8.94
CA VAL A 52 -6.38 2.92 -7.77
C VAL A 52 -7.50 2.85 -6.73
N ASN A 53 -7.14 2.53 -5.50
CA ASN A 53 -8.01 2.54 -4.34
C ASN A 53 -7.81 3.85 -3.55
N PRO A 54 -8.73 4.22 -2.65
CA PRO A 54 -8.53 5.36 -1.77
C PRO A 54 -7.17 5.29 -1.05
N SER A 55 -6.37 6.35 -1.11
CA SER A 55 -5.09 6.41 -0.41
C SER A 55 -5.29 6.39 1.11
N PHE A 56 -4.28 5.91 1.84
CA PHE A 56 -4.19 6.09 3.29
C PHE A 56 -3.54 7.45 3.57
N VAL A 57 -4.23 8.33 4.28
CA VAL A 57 -3.77 9.69 4.59
C VAL A 57 -3.75 9.92 6.09
N ARG A 58 -2.67 10.51 6.59
CA ARG A 58 -2.52 10.94 7.99
C ARG A 58 -1.68 12.21 8.06
N ALA A 59 -2.29 13.33 8.43
CA ALA A 59 -1.66 14.65 8.35
C ALA A 59 -1.12 14.92 6.93
N GLU A 60 0.18 15.18 6.77
CA GLU A 60 0.83 15.43 5.47
C GLU A 60 1.34 14.14 4.80
N LEU A 61 1.14 12.98 5.43
CA LEU A 61 1.60 11.69 4.91
C LEU A 61 0.51 11.04 4.05
N GLU A 62 0.89 10.57 2.87
CA GLU A 62 0.04 9.79 1.97
C GLU A 62 0.74 8.50 1.52
N ILE A 63 0.00 7.39 1.60
CA ILE A 63 0.36 6.09 1.02
C ILE A 63 -0.74 5.73 0.02
N THR A 64 -0.39 5.71 -1.26
CA THR A 64 -1.31 5.34 -2.33
C THR A 64 -1.57 3.84 -2.28
N ALA A 65 -2.83 3.44 -2.49
CA ALA A 65 -3.21 2.04 -2.57
C ALA A 65 -3.75 1.73 -3.97
N GLY A 66 -3.45 0.55 -4.49
CA GLY A 66 -3.93 0.15 -5.80
C GLY A 66 -3.83 -1.34 -6.02
N TRP A 67 -4.14 -1.75 -7.23
CA TRP A 67 -3.95 -3.11 -7.70
C TRP A 67 -3.62 -3.13 -9.18
N ASP A 68 -2.92 -4.17 -9.62
CA ASP A 68 -2.73 -4.51 -11.03
C ASP A 68 -2.76 -6.03 -11.23
N ASN A 69 -2.98 -6.46 -12.47
CA ASN A 69 -3.11 -7.88 -12.82
C ASN A 69 -1.85 -8.73 -12.60
N TRP A 70 -0.68 -8.12 -12.40
CA TRP A 70 0.60 -8.81 -12.22
C TRP A 70 1.04 -8.87 -10.75
N SER A 71 0.86 -7.78 -10.01
CA SER A 71 1.37 -7.59 -8.64
C SER A 71 0.28 -7.79 -7.58
N GLY A 72 -0.97 -7.94 -7.99
CA GLY A 72 -2.12 -7.96 -7.07
C GLY A 72 -2.29 -6.60 -6.40
N SER A 73 -2.65 -6.59 -5.12
CA SER A 73 -2.74 -5.34 -4.35
C SER A 73 -1.35 -4.78 -4.02
N TYR A 74 -1.20 -3.46 -4.02
CA TYR A 74 0.03 -2.78 -3.64
C TYR A 74 -0.22 -1.53 -2.79
N LEU A 75 0.82 -1.11 -2.07
CA LEU A 75 0.93 0.18 -1.40
C LEU A 75 2.17 0.93 -1.87
N LEU A 76 2.01 2.19 -2.24
CA LEU A 76 3.08 3.05 -2.75
C LEU A 76 3.28 4.27 -1.85
N ALA A 77 4.51 4.47 -1.37
CA ALA A 77 4.90 5.66 -0.64
C ALA A 77 5.18 6.82 -1.61
N ASN A 78 4.91 8.05 -1.13
CA ASN A 78 5.19 9.30 -1.87
C ASN A 78 6.18 10.22 -1.11
N SER A 79 6.86 9.69 -0.10
CA SER A 79 7.84 10.43 0.71
C SER A 79 8.73 9.49 1.53
N ASP A 80 9.85 10.00 2.04
CA ASP A 80 10.74 9.27 2.96
C ASP A 80 10.04 8.79 4.24
N ALA A 81 9.06 9.57 4.73
CA ALA A 81 8.26 9.17 5.88
C ALA A 81 7.32 8.00 5.53
N GLY A 82 6.79 7.96 4.31
CA GLY A 82 6.02 6.83 3.78
C GLY A 82 6.89 5.59 3.63
N ASP A 83 8.13 5.76 3.16
CA ASP A 83 9.10 4.67 3.06
C ASP A 83 9.37 4.02 4.42
N ALA A 84 9.51 4.83 5.47
CA ALA A 84 9.69 4.32 6.82
C ALA A 84 8.49 3.48 7.29
N VAL A 85 7.26 3.90 6.96
CA VAL A 85 6.04 3.14 7.27
C VAL A 85 6.03 1.80 6.52
N LEU A 86 6.28 1.81 5.21
CA LEU A 86 6.27 0.57 4.42
C LEU A 86 7.37 -0.42 4.85
N ARG A 87 8.56 0.06 5.23
CA ARG A 87 9.62 -0.81 5.81
C ARG A 87 9.18 -1.45 7.12
N SER A 88 8.53 -0.70 8.00
CA SER A 88 8.02 -1.22 9.28
C SER A 88 7.00 -2.32 9.05
N LEU A 89 5.98 -2.04 8.22
CA LEU A 89 4.94 -3.00 7.85
C LEU A 89 5.54 -4.27 7.24
N TYR A 90 6.48 -4.12 6.30
CA TYR A 90 7.13 -5.26 5.67
C TYR A 90 7.93 -6.12 6.66
N THR A 91 8.56 -5.49 7.65
CA THR A 91 9.33 -6.20 8.69
C THR A 91 8.41 -7.02 9.60
N GLU A 92 7.22 -6.51 9.91
CA GLU A 92 6.22 -7.21 10.73
C GLU A 92 5.54 -8.38 10.01
N LEU A 93 5.53 -8.38 8.68
CA LEU A 93 4.98 -9.46 7.85
C LEU A 93 5.92 -10.67 7.69
N ARG A 94 7.16 -10.58 8.17
CA ARG A 94 8.17 -11.65 8.10
C ARG A 94 8.25 -12.46 9.39
#